data_AF-F0QR44-F1
#
_entry.id   AF-F0QR44-F1
#
_cell.length_a   1.000
_cell.length_b   1.000
_cell.length_c   1.000
_cell.angle_alpha   90.00
_cell.angle_beta   90.00
_cell.angle_gamma   90.00
#
_symmetry.space_group_name_H-M   'P 1'
#
loop_
_entity.id
_entity.type
_entity.pdbx_description
1 polymer ?
#
loop_
_entity_poly.entity_id
_entity_poly.type
_entity_poly.pdbx_seq_one_letter_code
_entity_poly.pdbx_strand_id
1 'polypeptide(L)'
;MLKELRETDTESLKSMLFKLKVKLLEYRFQLAQGALKNTSLIKLTKRTIAQILTILHERKERFSNQDFARFLKQAEEEKQEQIAKANKK
;
A
#
# COMPACT_ATOMS: atom_id res chain seq x y z
N MET A 1 -0.60 -10.68 14.10
CA MET A 1 -1.01 -10.21 12.75
C MET A 1 -2.50 -9.96 12.57
N LEU A 2 -3.41 -10.95 12.51
CA LEU A 2 -4.83 -10.67 12.20
C LEU A 2 -5.54 -9.82 13.28
N LYS A 3 -5.14 -9.97 14.55
CA LYS A 3 -5.66 -9.15 15.67
C LYS A 3 -5.15 -7.69 15.57
N GLU A 4 -3.85 -7.50 15.36
CA GLU A 4 -3.24 -6.18 15.17
C GLU A 4 -3.89 -5.38 14.02
N LEU A 5 -4.17 -6.01 12.88
CA LEU A 5 -4.85 -5.35 11.74
C LEU A 5 -6.30 -4.94 12.07
N ARG A 6 -6.95 -5.59 13.03
CA ARG A 6 -8.31 -5.25 13.47
C ARG A 6 -8.32 -4.10 14.47
N GLU A 7 -7.23 -3.85 15.16
CA GLU A 7 -7.07 -2.73 16.11
C GLU A 7 -6.68 -1.44 15.40
N THR A 8 -6.08 -1.53 14.20
CA THR A 8 -5.73 -0.35 13.41
C THR A 8 -6.93 0.40 12.87
N ASP A 9 -6.82 1.73 12.80
CA ASP A 9 -7.84 2.62 12.28
C ASP A 9 -8.14 2.38 10.77
N THR A 10 -9.37 2.71 10.33
CA THR A 10 -9.81 2.53 8.95
C THR A 10 -8.99 3.33 7.96
N GLU A 11 -8.59 4.57 8.28
CA GLU A 11 -7.79 5.40 7.38
C GLU A 11 -6.37 4.82 7.23
N SER A 12 -5.77 4.38 8.33
CA SER A 12 -4.47 3.70 8.34
C SER A 12 -4.49 2.41 7.52
N LEU A 13 -5.55 1.61 7.64
CA LEU A 13 -5.75 0.40 6.82
C LEU A 13 -5.84 0.72 5.33
N LYS A 14 -6.57 1.78 4.95
CA LYS A 14 -6.67 2.24 3.55
C LYS A 14 -5.31 2.69 3.01
N SER A 15 -4.52 3.41 3.81
CA SER A 15 -3.15 3.81 3.46
C SER A 15 -2.22 2.61 3.29
N MET A 16 -2.29 1.64 4.20
CA MET A 16 -1.50 0.39 4.10
C MET A 16 -1.88 -0.41 2.84
N LEU A 17 -3.18 -0.51 2.55
CA LEU A 17 -3.69 -1.15 1.34
C LEU A 17 -3.13 -0.49 0.07
N PHE A 18 -3.09 0.84 0.03
CA PHE A 18 -2.48 1.59 -1.07
C PHE A 18 -1.01 1.23 -1.26
N LYS A 19 -0.21 1.28 -0.18
CA LYS A 19 1.22 0.94 -0.21
C LYS A 19 1.46 -0.50 -0.69
N LEU A 20 0.65 -1.45 -0.24
CA LEU A 20 0.75 -2.85 -0.66
C LEU A 20 0.40 -3.05 -2.13
N LYS A 21 -0.59 -2.32 -2.68
CA LYS A 21 -0.91 -2.36 -4.11
C LYS A 21 0.23 -1.82 -4.97
N VAL A 22 0.87 -0.72 -4.55
CA VAL A 22 2.06 -0.17 -5.23
C VAL A 22 3.21 -1.17 -5.20
N LYS A 23 3.51 -1.76 -4.04
CA LYS A 23 4.54 -2.82 -3.92
C LYS A 23 4.24 -4.03 -4.78
N LEU A 24 2.98 -4.46 -4.86
CA LEU A 24 2.60 -5.57 -5.73
C LEU A 24 2.87 -5.25 -7.20
N LEU A 25 2.62 -4.02 -7.63
CA LEU A 25 2.93 -3.57 -8.99
C LEU A 25 4.45 -3.59 -9.24
N GLU A 26 5.23 -3.09 -8.28
CA GLU A 26 6.70 -3.14 -8.32
C GLU A 26 7.22 -4.59 -8.44
N TYR A 27 6.72 -5.51 -7.63
CA TYR A 27 7.09 -6.93 -7.74
C TYR A 27 6.69 -7.54 -9.09
N ARG A 28 5.57 -7.13 -9.68
CA ARG A 28 5.18 -7.57 -11.02
C ARG A 28 6.12 -7.01 -12.09
N PHE A 29 6.57 -5.77 -11.95
CA PHE A 29 7.58 -5.20 -12.85
C PHE A 29 8.92 -5.90 -12.72
N GLN A 30 9.40 -6.14 -11.50
CA GLN A 30 10.65 -6.87 -11.25
C GLN A 30 10.57 -8.32 -11.75
N LEU A 31 9.41 -8.97 -11.61
CA LEU A 31 9.18 -10.31 -12.14
C LEU A 31 9.24 -10.33 -13.67
N ALA A 32 8.63 -9.34 -14.33
CA ALA A 32 8.68 -9.22 -15.79
C ALA A 32 10.10 -8.94 -16.30
N GLN A 33 10.93 -8.23 -15.52
CA GLN A 33 12.35 -7.99 -15.81
C GLN A 33 13.24 -9.20 -15.48
N GLY A 34 12.73 -10.23 -14.81
CA GLY A 34 13.51 -11.38 -14.34
C GLY A 34 14.43 -11.08 -13.14
N ALA A 35 14.35 -9.89 -12.54
CA ALA A 35 15.19 -9.46 -11.42
C ALA A 35 14.65 -9.88 -10.04
N LEU A 36 13.44 -10.46 -9.99
CA LEU A 36 12.79 -10.80 -8.72
C LEU A 36 13.40 -12.05 -8.08
N LYS A 37 14.18 -11.84 -7.01
CA LYS A 37 14.83 -12.93 -6.26
C LYS A 37 13.87 -13.83 -5.48
N ASN A 38 12.75 -13.28 -4.99
CA ASN A 38 11.81 -14.02 -4.13
C ASN A 38 10.36 -13.83 -4.58
N THR A 39 9.86 -14.80 -5.35
CA THR A 39 8.47 -14.82 -5.87
C THR A 39 7.43 -15.07 -4.78
N SER A 40 7.81 -15.66 -3.64
CA SER A 40 6.89 -15.89 -2.51
C SER A 40 6.37 -14.59 -1.91
N LEU A 41 7.11 -13.48 -2.04
CA LEU A 41 6.69 -12.15 -1.61
C LEU A 41 5.40 -11.69 -2.30
N ILE A 42 5.20 -12.06 -3.57
CA ILE A 42 3.97 -11.76 -4.30
C ILE A 42 2.77 -12.46 -3.64
N LYS A 43 2.92 -13.73 -3.30
CA LYS A 43 1.87 -14.52 -2.64
C LYS A 43 1.54 -13.96 -1.26
N LEU A 44 2.56 -13.61 -0.47
CA LEU A 44 2.40 -13.02 0.85
C LEU A 44 1.67 -11.66 0.76
N THR A 45 2.13 -10.78 -0.14
CA THR A 45 1.54 -9.45 -0.35
C THR A 45 0.08 -9.55 -0.76
N LYS A 46 -0.27 -10.46 -1.68
CA LYS A 46 -1.67 -10.73 -2.06
C LYS A 46 -2.51 -11.19 -0.87
N ARG A 47 -1.98 -12.07 -0.01
CA ARG A 47 -2.68 -12.53 1.20
C ARG A 47 -2.94 -11.38 2.17
N THR A 48 -1.95 -10.51 2.40
CA THR A 48 -2.12 -9.33 3.26
C THR A 48 -3.17 -8.37 2.71
N ILE A 49 -3.16 -8.11 1.39
CA ILE A 49 -4.18 -7.30 0.72
C ILE A 49 -5.58 -7.89 0.95
N ALA A 50 -5.74 -9.20 0.76
CA ALA A 50 -7.03 -9.87 0.98
C ALA A 50 -7.51 -9.71 2.43
N GLN A 51 -6.63 -9.90 3.41
CA GLN A 51 -6.98 -9.73 4.83
C GLN A 51 -7.44 -8.30 5.16
N ILE A 52 -6.77 -7.28 4.63
CA ILE A 52 -7.17 -5.88 4.84
C ILE A 52 -8.52 -5.60 4.18
N LEU A 53 -8.73 -6.10 2.96
CA LEU A 53 -10.01 -5.96 2.25
C LEU A 53 -11.16 -6.63 3.02
N THR A 54 -10.92 -7.80 3.62
CA THR A 54 -11.90 -8.47 4.49
C THR A 54 -12.26 -7.61 5.69
N ILE A 55 -11.27 -7.04 6.39
CA ILE A 55 -11.51 -6.18 7.56
C ILE A 55 -12.27 -4.91 7.16
N LEU A 56 -11.90 -4.27 6.05
CA LEU A 56 -12.63 -3.11 5.54
C LEU A 56 -14.09 -3.45 5.20
N HIS A 57 -14.31 -4.62 4.58
CA HIS A 57 -15.65 -5.10 4.28
C HIS A 57 -16.49 -5.36 5.53
N GLU A 58 -15.91 -5.99 6.56
CA GLU A 58 -16.56 -6.19 7.86
C GLU A 58 -16.95 -4.85 8.51
N ARG A 59 -16.12 -3.81 8.33
CA ARG A 59 -16.38 -2.44 8.78
C ARG A 59 -17.35 -1.66 7.87
N LYS A 60 -17.89 -2.29 6.82
CA LYS A 60 -18.74 -1.67 5.77
C LYS A 60 -18.06 -0.52 5.03
N GLU A 61 -16.73 -0.47 5.07
CA GLU A 61 -15.93 0.51 4.36
C GLU A 61 -15.56 -0.02 2.97
N ARG A 62 -15.53 0.89 1.99
CA ARG A 62 -15.03 0.59 0.64
C ARG A 62 -13.79 1.42 0.36
N PHE A 63 -12.84 0.80 -0.33
CA PHE A 63 -11.72 1.51 -0.92
C PHE A 63 -12.16 2.03 -2.30
N SER A 64 -12.33 3.33 -2.42
CA SER A 64 -12.76 4.02 -3.65
C SER A 64 -11.56 4.47 -4.49
N ASN A 65 -11.79 4.72 -5.78
CA ASN A 65 -10.80 5.36 -6.65
C ASN A 65 -10.41 6.75 -6.14
N GLN A 66 -11.32 7.44 -5.44
CA GLN A 66 -11.04 8.73 -4.80
C GLN A 66 -10.00 8.61 -3.68
N ASP A 67 -10.06 7.55 -2.88
CA ASP A 67 -9.06 7.27 -1.83
C ASP A 67 -7.67 7.09 -2.46
N PHE A 68 -7.61 6.36 -3.59
CA PHE A 68 -6.36 6.14 -4.32
C PHE A 68 -5.74 7.45 -4.81
N ALA A 69 -6.55 8.35 -5.39
CA ALA A 69 -6.09 9.66 -5.84
C ALA A 69 -5.59 10.53 -4.68
N ARG A 70 -6.26 10.50 -3.52
CA ARG A 70 -5.83 11.22 -2.31
C ARG A 70 -4.47 10.71 -1.81
N PHE A 71 -4.30 9.39 -1.71
CA PHE A 71 -3.03 8.80 -1.25
C PHE A 71 -1.87 9.03 -2.23
N LEU A 72 -2.14 9.07 -3.54
CA LEU A 72 -1.14 9.46 -4.53
C LEU A 72 -0.67 10.89 -4.32
N LYS A 73 -1.61 11.84 -4.20
CA LYS A 73 -1.28 13.25 -3.94
C LYS A 73 -0.45 13.42 -2.67
N GLN A 74 -0.89 12.78 -1.57
CA GLN A 74 -0.14 12.81 -0.31
C GLN A 74 1.27 12.23 -0.47
N ALA A 75 1.43 11.10 -1.17
CA ALA A 75 2.74 10.50 -1.40
C ALA A 75 3.63 11.36 -2.33
N GLU A 76 3.05 12.08 -3.27
CA GLU A 76 3.75 13.03 -4.13
C GLU A 76 4.20 14.26 -3.34
N GLU A 77 3.33 14.85 -2.54
CA GLU A 77 3.62 15.97 -1.64
C GLU A 77 4.74 15.61 -0.64
N GLU A 78 4.65 14.45 0.02
CA GLU A 78 5.69 13.95 0.93
C GLU A 78 7.06 13.81 0.25
N LYS A 79 7.09 13.33 -1.01
CA LYS A 79 8.32 13.23 -1.80
C LYS A 79 8.87 14.61 -2.17
N GLN A 80 8.02 15.53 -2.60
CA GLN A 80 8.43 16.90 -2.95
C GLN A 80 9.00 17.64 -1.75
N GLU A 81 8.38 17.50 -0.58
CA GLU A 81 8.91 18.05 0.66
C GLU A 81 10.27 17.47 1.04
N GLN A 82 10.48 16.16 0.86
CA GLN A 82 11.77 15.52 1.12
C GLN A 82 12.86 16.07 0.18
N ILE A 83 12.54 16.25 -1.10
CA ILE A 83 13.46 16.83 -2.09
C ILE A 83 13.78 18.29 -1.73
N ALA A 84 12.77 19.08 -1.37
CA ALA A 84 12.96 20.47 -0.96
C ALA A 84 13.82 20.58 0.32
N LYS A 85 13.64 19.68 1.30
CA LYS A 85 14.47 19.59 2.51
C LYS A 85 15.90 19.17 2.20
N ALA A 86 16.10 18.26 1.25
CA ALA A 86 17.42 17.80 0.83
C ALA A 86 18.22 18.88 0.08
N ASN A 87 17.55 19.70 -0.75
CA ASN A 87 18.19 20.80 -1.48
C ASN A 87 18.48 22.04 -0.63
N LYS A 88 17.90 22.11 0.58
CA LYS A 88 18.05 23.24 1.51
C LYS A 88 19.15 23.00 2.56
N LYS A 89 19.87 21.88 2.46
CA LYS A 89 20.97 21.45 3.34
C LYS A 89 22.26 21.42 2.55
#